data_AF-A0A3A9AY11-F1
#
_entry.id   AF-A0A3A9AY11-F1
#
_cell.length_a   1.000
_cell.length_b   1.000
_cell.length_c   1.000
_cell.angle_alpha   90.00
_cell.angle_beta   90.00
_cell.angle_gamma   90.00
#
_symmetry.space_group_name_H-M   'P 1'
#
loop_
_entity.id
_entity.type
_entity.pdbx_description
1 polymer ?
#
loop_
_entity_poly.entity_id
_entity_poly.type
_entity_poly.pdbx_seq_one_letter_code
_entity_poly.pdbx_strand_id
1 'polypeptide(L)'
;MNNIKLDSLPKAALDEIPSPSPDAVTITGLVKSSGRIEGYQLSDERIVSRQEGVSLAKAGEIKGVGIAHNGDTEYLKSIPDDSENNNLSSLPTVKTL
;
A
#
# COMPACT_ATOMS: atom_id res chain seq x y z
N MET A 1 -23.17 -35.60 -1.78
CA MET A 1 -22.57 -35.15 -0.51
C MET A 1 -22.77 -33.65 -0.39
N ASN A 2 -23.32 -33.22 0.75
CA ASN A 2 -23.69 -31.86 1.07
C ASN A 2 -22.46 -31.05 1.55
N ASN A 3 -22.29 -29.87 0.95
CA ASN A 3 -21.93 -28.60 1.60
C ASN A 3 -20.45 -28.29 1.92
N ILE A 4 -19.88 -27.37 1.12
CA ILE A 4 -19.10 -26.27 1.70
C ILE A 4 -19.75 -24.98 1.21
N LYS A 5 -20.48 -24.30 2.10
CA LYS A 5 -20.82 -22.89 1.95
C LYS A 5 -19.49 -22.12 1.89
N LEU A 6 -19.24 -21.37 0.82
CA LEU A 6 -18.21 -20.34 0.81
C LEU A 6 -18.84 -18.94 0.91
N ASP A 7 -19.89 -18.84 1.71
CA ASP A 7 -20.44 -17.58 2.19
C ASP A 7 -19.84 -17.33 3.58
N SER A 8 -18.59 -16.87 3.65
CA SER A 8 -17.94 -16.47 4.90
C SER A 8 -16.66 -15.68 4.65
N LEU A 9 -16.61 -14.46 5.19
CA LEU A 9 -15.49 -13.54 5.38
C LEU A 9 -15.34 -12.47 4.28
N PRO A 10 -15.24 -11.17 4.63
CA PRO A 10 -14.68 -10.20 3.71
C PRO A 10 -13.28 -10.72 3.37
N LYS A 11 -13.05 -11.02 2.10
CA LYS A 11 -11.69 -11.26 1.59
C LYS A 11 -10.86 -10.10 2.11
N ALA A 12 -9.83 -10.38 2.91
CA ALA A 12 -8.88 -9.35 3.28
C ALA A 12 -8.46 -8.67 1.99
N ALA A 13 -8.61 -7.34 1.92
CA ALA A 13 -8.36 -6.60 0.69
C ALA A 13 -6.86 -6.51 0.33
N LEU A 14 -6.03 -7.31 0.99
CA LEU A 14 -4.58 -7.39 0.87
C LEU A 14 -4.25 -8.83 0.51
N ASP A 15 -3.41 -9.01 -0.50
CA ASP A 15 -2.89 -10.32 -0.91
C ASP A 15 -1.66 -10.71 -0.08
N GLU A 16 -0.86 -9.71 0.31
CA GLU A 16 0.38 -9.90 1.05
C GLU A 16 0.58 -8.76 2.06
N ILE A 17 1.08 -9.12 3.25
CA ILE A 17 1.52 -8.16 4.27
C ILE A 17 3.00 -8.45 4.54
N PRO A 18 3.92 -7.70 3.92
CA PRO A 18 5.35 -7.89 4.13
C PRO A 18 5.76 -7.59 5.57
N SER A 19 6.78 -8.30 6.06
CA SER A 19 7.40 -7.98 7.35
C SER A 19 8.41 -6.86 7.15
N PRO A 20 8.24 -5.69 7.80
CA PRO A 20 9.14 -4.57 7.61
C PRO A 20 10.50 -4.82 8.29
N SER A 21 11.56 -4.34 7.65
CA SER A 21 12.90 -4.22 8.23
C SER A 21 12.93 -3.14 9.33
N PRO A 22 13.92 -3.16 10.24
CA PRO A 22 14.07 -2.13 11.28
C PRO A 22 14.18 -0.71 10.72
N ASP A 23 14.82 -0.57 9.55
CA ASP A 23 15.08 0.71 8.88
C ASP A 23 13.98 1.07 7.86
N ALA A 24 12.88 0.31 7.82
CA ALA A 24 11.79 0.55 6.88
C ALA A 24 11.18 1.94 7.05
N VAL A 25 10.99 2.62 5.92
CA VAL A 25 10.41 3.96 5.82
C VAL A 25 8.88 3.88 5.72
N THR A 26 8.20 5.00 5.96
CA THR A 26 6.76 5.12 5.75
C THR A 26 6.45 5.92 4.50
N ILE A 27 5.23 5.78 3.98
CA ILE A 27 4.71 6.67 2.95
C ILE A 27 4.15 7.92 3.63
N THR A 28 4.62 9.08 3.20
CA THR A 28 4.24 10.40 3.74
C THR A 28 3.39 11.21 2.78
N GLY A 29 3.35 10.83 1.49
CA GLY A 29 2.57 11.52 0.47
C GLY A 29 2.26 10.65 -0.74
N LEU A 30 1.23 11.04 -1.49
CA LEU A 30 0.85 10.39 -2.73
C LEU A 30 1.21 11.27 -3.93
N VAL A 31 1.90 10.70 -4.92
CA VAL A 31 2.05 11.34 -6.23
C VAL A 31 0.82 10.99 -7.05
N LYS A 32 0.07 11.99 -7.50
CA LYS A 32 -1.11 11.77 -8.32
C LYS A 32 -1.02 12.48 -9.67
N SER A 33 -1.40 11.76 -10.73
CA SER A 33 -1.62 12.32 -12.06
C SER A 33 -3.05 12.02 -12.49
N SER A 34 -3.78 13.05 -12.94
CA SER A 34 -5.18 12.91 -13.40
C SER A 34 -6.09 12.12 -12.45
N GLY A 35 -5.93 12.32 -11.13
CA GLY A 35 -6.71 11.66 -10.08
C GLY A 35 -6.29 10.22 -9.75
N ARG A 36 -5.25 9.68 -10.38
CA ARG A 36 -4.69 8.34 -10.12
C ARG A 36 -3.36 8.43 -9.38
N ILE A 37 -3.08 7.47 -8.50
CA ILE A 37 -1.83 7.42 -7.72
C ILE A 37 -0.71 6.86 -8.59
N GLU A 38 0.18 7.69 -9.09
CA GLU A 38 1.30 7.22 -9.93
C GLU A 38 2.55 6.84 -9.11
N GLY A 39 2.59 7.24 -7.84
CA GLY A 39 3.72 6.97 -6.96
C GLY A 39 3.52 7.43 -5.53
N TYR A 40 4.60 7.35 -4.77
CA TYR A 40 4.62 7.54 -3.32
C TYR A 40 5.80 8.41 -2.92
N GLN A 41 5.58 9.34 -2.00
CA GLN A 41 6.65 10.01 -1.28
C GLN A 41 6.93 9.23 0.01
N LEU A 42 8.20 8.95 0.26
CA LEU A 42 8.69 8.23 1.41
C LEU A 42 9.16 9.19 2.51
N SER A 43 9.26 8.71 3.74
CA SER A 43 9.70 9.52 4.89
C SER A 43 11.16 9.96 4.82
N ASP A 44 11.96 9.36 3.93
CA ASP A 44 13.33 9.76 3.60
C ASP A 44 13.39 10.72 2.39
N GLU A 45 12.26 11.35 2.06
CA GLU A 45 12.08 12.35 1.00
C GLU A 45 12.18 11.81 -0.43
N ARG A 46 12.48 10.52 -0.63
CA ARG A 46 12.44 9.89 -1.95
C ARG A 46 11.02 9.88 -2.51
N ILE A 47 10.93 10.04 -3.83
CA ILE A 47 9.69 9.84 -4.59
C ILE A 47 9.90 8.62 -5.49
N VAL A 48 9.04 7.62 -5.33
CA VAL A 48 9.12 6.34 -6.06
C VAL A 48 7.85 6.13 -6.88
N SER A 49 7.96 5.40 -7.99
CA SER A 49 6.79 5.01 -8.79
C SER A 49 5.90 4.02 -8.04
N ARG A 50 4.66 3.81 -8.52
CA ARG A 50 3.75 2.81 -7.93
C ARG A 50 4.38 1.41 -7.89
N GLN A 51 4.97 0.98 -9.00
CA GLN A 51 5.58 -0.36 -9.11
C GLN A 51 6.83 -0.50 -8.23
N GLU A 52 7.64 0.55 -8.15
CA GLU A 52 8.81 0.59 -7.28
C GLU A 52 8.39 0.54 -5.81
N GLY A 53 7.37 1.30 -5.41
CA GLY A 53 6.80 1.23 -4.07
C GLY A 53 6.33 -0.18 -3.70
N VAL A 54 5.65 -0.89 -4.61
CA VAL A 54 5.27 -2.30 -4.38
C VAL A 54 6.51 -3.18 -4.18
N SER A 55 7.55 -2.99 -4.99
CA SER A 55 8.79 -3.76 -4.89
C SER A 55 9.52 -3.51 -3.56
N LEU A 56 9.58 -2.25 -3.11
CA LEU A 56 10.16 -1.87 -1.83
C LEU A 56 9.36 -2.41 -0.65
N ALA A 57 8.04 -2.39 -0.72
CA ALA A 57 7.20 -3.01 0.31
C ALA A 57 7.45 -4.52 0.40
N LYS A 58 7.50 -5.24 -0.74
CA LYS A 58 7.85 -6.67 -0.79
C LYS A 58 9.22 -6.96 -0.19
N ALA A 59 10.19 -6.07 -0.40
CA ALA A 59 11.52 -6.15 0.20
C ALA A 59 11.56 -5.80 1.70
N GLY A 60 10.43 -5.39 2.30
CA GLY A 60 10.37 -4.95 3.69
C GLY A 60 10.97 -3.57 3.93
N GLU A 61 11.16 -2.75 2.89
CA GLU A 61 11.69 -1.38 2.99
C GLU A 61 10.60 -0.34 3.29
N ILE A 62 9.32 -0.68 3.07
CA ILE A 62 8.19 0.18 3.42
C ILE A 62 7.32 -0.52 4.47
N LYS A 63 7.02 0.18 5.57
CA LYS A 63 6.17 -0.30 6.66
C LYS A 63 4.77 0.33 6.65
N GLY A 64 3.83 -0.33 7.34
CA GLY A 64 2.44 0.15 7.48
C GLY A 64 1.56 -0.11 6.25
N VAL A 65 2.05 -0.85 5.26
CA VAL A 65 1.34 -1.17 4.02
C VAL A 65 1.38 -2.65 3.70
N GLY A 66 0.30 -3.15 3.11
CA GLY A 66 0.25 -4.42 2.41
C GLY A 66 0.11 -4.21 0.90
N ILE A 67 0.23 -5.30 0.16
CA ILE A 67 0.09 -5.35 -1.29
C ILE A 67 -1.31 -5.85 -1.63
N ALA A 68 -1.95 -5.18 -2.58
CA ALA A 68 -3.23 -5.58 -3.15
C ALA A 68 -3.14 -5.54 -4.67
N HIS A 69 -3.98 -6.33 -5.36
CA HIS A 69 -4.12 -6.25 -6.81
C HIS A 69 -5.50 -5.78 -7.26
N ASN A 70 -5.55 -5.18 -8.44
CA ASN A 70 -6.76 -4.96 -9.22
C ASN A 70 -6.49 -5.38 -10.66
N GLY A 71 -7.05 -6.51 -11.08
CA GLY A 71 -6.61 -7.20 -12.29
C GLY A 71 -5.12 -7.56 -12.19
N ASP A 72 -4.34 -7.22 -13.20
CA ASP A 72 -2.90 -7.46 -13.25
C ASP A 72 -2.05 -6.37 -12.59
N THR A 73 -2.68 -5.38 -11.93
CA THR A 73 -1.98 -4.24 -11.33
C THR A 73 -1.89 -4.36 -9.82
N GLU A 74 -0.68 -4.46 -9.31
CA GLU A 74 -0.40 -4.36 -7.87
C GLU A 74 -0.32 -2.90 -7.40
N TYR A 75 -0.76 -2.68 -6.17
CA TYR A 75 -0.70 -1.38 -5.50
C TYR A 75 -0.61 -1.56 -3.99
N LEU A 76 -0.14 -0.51 -3.31
CA LEU A 76 -0.06 -0.48 -1.86
C LEU A 76 -1.37 -0.02 -1.22
N LYS A 77 -1.71 -0.64 -0.09
CA LYS A 77 -2.84 -0.26 0.76
C LYS A 77 -2.41 -0.31 2.21
N SER A 78 -2.88 0.64 3.04
CA SER A 78 -2.57 0.64 4.47
C SER A 78 -3.04 -0.62 5.16
N ILE A 79 -2.23 -1.12 6.09
CA ILE A 79 -2.60 -2.21 6.98
C ILE A 79 -3.60 -1.65 8.00
N PRO A 80 -4.74 -2.30 8.25
CA PRO A 80 -5.64 -1.88 9.32
C PRO A 80 -4.95 -2.06 10.68
N ASP A 81 -4.67 -0.96 11.38
CA ASP A 81 -3.97 -0.96 12.68
C ASP A 81 -4.63 -0.08 13.74
N ASP A 82 -5.94 0.16 13.61
CA ASP A 82 -6.76 1.06 14.42
C ASP A 82 -6.37 2.56 14.35
N SER A 83 -5.35 2.93 13.55
CA SER A 83 -4.93 4.32 13.34
C SER A 83 -5.33 4.84 11.95
N GLU A 84 -6.38 5.65 11.85
CA GLU A 84 -6.79 6.17 10.54
C GLU A 84 -5.83 7.22 9.95
N ASN A 85 -4.93 7.79 10.77
CA ASN A 85 -4.03 8.85 10.34
C ASN A 85 -2.89 8.38 9.44
N ASN A 86 -2.56 7.08 9.44
CA ASN A 86 -1.55 6.51 8.54
C ASN A 86 -2.17 5.89 7.29
N ASN A 87 -3.49 6.05 7.09
CA ASN A 87 -4.16 5.59 5.89
C ASN A 87 -3.66 6.37 4.67
N LEU A 88 -3.34 5.66 3.59
CA LEU A 88 -2.88 6.28 2.34
C LEU A 88 -3.88 7.32 1.81
N SER A 89 -5.19 7.11 2.02
CA SER A 89 -6.24 8.06 1.63
C SER A 89 -6.19 9.40 2.38
N SER A 90 -5.59 9.43 3.56
CA SER A 90 -5.45 10.61 4.42
C SER A 90 -4.19 11.42 4.12
N LEU A 91 -3.27 10.90 3.29
CA LEU A 91 -2.00 11.52 3.00
C LEU A 91 -2.12 12.69 2.01
N PRO A 92 -1.27 13.73 2.16
CA PRO A 92 -1.23 14.84 1.21
C PRO A 92 -0.87 14.36 -0.20
N THR A 93 -1.35 15.07 -1.20
CA THR A 93 -0.93 14.85 -2.58
C THR A 93 0.26 15.76 -2.88
N VAL A 94 1.38 15.16 -3.29
CA VAL A 94 2.55 15.87 -3.75
C VAL A 94 2.55 15.97 -5.27
N LYS A 95 2.90 17.14 -5.79
CA LYS A 95 3.20 17.34 -7.21
C LYS A 95 4.70 17.27 -7.37
N THR A 96 5.19 16.36 -8.21
CA THR A 96 6.55 16.49 -8.73
C THR A 96 6.60 17.76 -9.58
N LEU A 97 7.61 18.60 -9.31
CA LEU A 97 7.85 19.87 -10.03
C LEU A 97 8.19 19.63 -11.49
#